data_AF-A0A2G5X3T9-F1
#
_entry.id   AF-A0A2G5X3T9-F1
#
_cell.length_a   1.000
_cell.length_b   1.000
_cell.length_c   1.000
_cell.angle_alpha   90.00
_cell.angle_beta   90.00
_cell.angle_gamma   90.00
#
_symmetry.space_group_name_H-M   'P 1'
#
loop_
_entity.id
_entity.type
_entity.pdbx_description
1 polymer ?
#
loop_
_entity_poly.entity_id
_entity_poly.type
_entity_poly.pdbx_seq_one_letter_code
_entity_poly.pdbx_strand_id
1 'polypeptide(L)'
;MLNQWTHIAIVKSGYQLTMYKNGVLDAANSGTLNIAHFTSLASMRWATIGNNFKCGIDGFTIRNKTLDSHSIANLMNDQFLFSDPNLVGYFPFSEGSGLAIANKSLVGNGGTLSTDVIWRIGKR
;
A
#
# COMPACT_ATOMS: atom_id res chain seq x y z
N MET A 1 -14.02 -4.67 -12.24
CA MET A 1 -14.76 -5.95 -12.34
C MET A 1 -14.51 -6.73 -11.06
N LEU A 2 -15.45 -7.58 -10.64
CA LEU A 2 -15.26 -8.43 -9.47
C LEU A 2 -14.16 -9.47 -9.76
N ASN A 3 -13.34 -9.80 -8.77
CA ASN A 3 -12.28 -10.83 -8.88
C ASN A 3 -11.16 -10.53 -9.90
N GLN A 4 -10.77 -9.26 -10.03
CA GLN A 4 -9.61 -8.84 -10.83
C GLN A 4 -8.63 -8.03 -9.98
N TRP A 5 -7.33 -8.20 -10.26
CA TRP A 5 -6.30 -7.34 -9.68
C TRP A 5 -6.56 -5.89 -10.05
N THR A 6 -6.60 -5.04 -9.03
CA THR A 6 -6.81 -3.60 -9.18
C THR A 6 -5.69 -2.90 -8.45
N HIS A 7 -4.98 -2.00 -9.14
CA HIS A 7 -3.99 -1.16 -8.50
C HIS A 7 -4.67 0.07 -7.90
N ILE A 8 -4.50 0.27 -6.60
CA ILE A 8 -5.00 1.44 -5.87
C ILE A 8 -3.80 2.25 -5.40
N ALA A 9 -3.77 3.54 -5.73
CA ALA A 9 -2.82 4.48 -5.14
C ALA A 9 -3.59 5.63 -4.46
N ILE A 10 -3.16 5.99 -3.26
CA ILE A 10 -3.68 7.15 -2.53
C ILE A 10 -2.51 8.12 -2.34
N VAL A 11 -2.69 9.34 -2.82
CA VAL A 11 -1.68 10.40 -2.77
C VAL A 11 -2.22 11.56 -1.95
N LYS A 12 -1.45 12.00 -0.96
CA LYS A 12 -1.73 13.23 -0.21
C LYS A 12 -0.75 14.32 -0.64
N SER A 13 -1.27 15.45 -1.09
CA SER A 13 -0.49 16.67 -1.41
C SER A 13 -1.12 17.87 -0.71
N GLY A 14 -0.45 18.41 0.31
CA GLY A 14 -1.04 19.44 1.16
C GLY A 14 -2.38 18.97 1.77
N TYR A 15 -3.46 19.68 1.48
CA TYR A 15 -4.84 19.36 1.90
C TYR A 15 -5.61 18.46 0.92
N GLN A 16 -5.00 18.09 -0.21
CA GLN A 16 -5.65 17.26 -1.21
C GLN A 16 -5.30 15.78 -0.98
N LEU A 17 -6.32 14.93 -1.03
CA LEU A 17 -6.20 13.48 -1.08
C LEU A 17 -6.78 12.98 -2.41
N THR A 18 -5.96 12.24 -3.14
CA THR A 18 -6.27 11.80 -4.50
C THR A 18 -6.14 10.29 -4.57
N MET A 19 -7.20 9.61 -5.00
CA MET A 19 -7.22 8.18 -5.25
C MET A 19 -7.14 7.91 -6.75
N TYR A 20 -6.26 6.97 -7.11
CA TYR A 20 -6.12 6.44 -8.46
C TYR A 20 -6.48 4.96 -8.47
N LYS A 21 -7.23 4.55 -9.49
CA LYS A 21 -7.57 3.16 -9.76
C LYS A 21 -7.00 2.77 -11.12
N ASN A 22 -6.16 1.75 -11.15
CA ASN A 22 -5.45 1.29 -12.34
C ASN A 22 -4.70 2.43 -13.07
N GLY A 23 -4.03 3.29 -12.30
CA GLY A 23 -3.24 4.41 -12.83
C GLY A 23 -4.04 5.65 -13.23
N VAL A 24 -5.37 5.57 -13.26
CA VAL A 24 -6.26 6.68 -13.65
C VAL A 24 -6.88 7.31 -12.40
N LEU A 25 -7.05 8.63 -12.42
CA LEU A 25 -7.75 9.36 -11.35
C LEU A 25 -9.17 8.80 -11.17
N ASP A 26 -9.50 8.38 -9.95
CA ASP A 26 -10.81 7.83 -9.61
C ASP A 26 -11.60 8.80 -8.72
N ALA A 27 -10.94 9.40 -7.73
CA ALA A 27 -11.55 10.39 -6.84
C ALA A 27 -10.50 11.38 -6.30
N ALA A 28 -10.94 12.60 -6.00
CA ALA A 28 -10.14 13.58 -5.28
C ALA A 28 -11.03 14.31 -4.28
N ASN A 29 -10.49 14.58 -3.09
CA ASN A 29 -11.14 15.40 -2.09
C ASN A 29 -10.12 16.36 -1.47
N SER A 30 -10.56 17.55 -1.12
CA SER A 30 -9.76 18.58 -0.46
C SER A 30 -10.34 18.86 0.91
N GLY A 31 -9.50 18.78 1.94
CA GLY A 31 -9.91 19.12 3.30
C GLY A 31 -8.78 18.96 4.29
N THR A 32 -9.00 19.44 5.50
CA THR A 32 -8.07 19.21 6.61
C THR A 32 -8.19 17.76 7.05
N LEU A 33 -7.24 16.94 6.62
CA LEU A 33 -7.07 15.59 7.15
C LEU A 33 -6.16 15.64 8.37
N ASN A 34 -6.76 15.47 9.56
CA ASN A 34 -6.01 15.21 10.77
C ASN A 34 -5.55 13.75 10.73
N ILE A 35 -4.38 13.51 10.14
CA ILE A 35 -3.74 12.19 10.20
C ILE A 35 -3.15 12.07 11.60
N ALA A 36 -3.79 11.25 12.44
CA ALA A 36 -3.27 10.92 13.76
C ALA A 36 -1.89 10.25 13.59
N HIS A 37 -0.88 10.85 14.22
CA HIS A 37 0.45 10.26 14.30
C HIS A 37 0.48 9.33 15.50
N PHE A 38 0.39 8.01 15.26
CA PHE A 38 0.49 7.02 16.31
C PHE A 38 1.97 6.74 16.60
N THR A 39 2.38 6.86 17.87
CA THR A 39 3.75 6.60 18.34
C THR A 39 3.94 5.18 18.87
N SER A 40 2.88 4.39 18.99
CA SER A 40 2.93 2.95 19.32
C SER A 40 2.92 2.11 18.04
N LEU A 41 3.23 0.80 18.17
CA LEU A 41 3.08 -0.18 17.09
C LEU A 41 1.65 -0.14 16.53
N ALA A 42 1.45 0.68 15.51
CA ALA A 42 0.16 0.85 14.87
C ALA A 42 -0.09 -0.39 13.99
N SER A 43 -1.16 -1.12 14.27
CA SER A 43 -1.64 -2.13 13.33
C SER A 43 -2.13 -1.41 12.08
N MET A 44 -1.49 -1.66 10.93
CA MET A 44 -2.07 -1.29 9.64
C MET A 44 -3.23 -2.22 9.34
N ARG A 45 -4.43 -1.66 9.19
CA ARG A 45 -5.65 -2.42 8.90
C ARG A 45 -6.31 -1.85 7.66
N TRP A 46 -6.68 -2.72 6.73
CA TRP A 46 -7.33 -2.33 5.47
C TRP A 46 -8.84 -2.56 5.57
N ALA A 47 -9.36 -2.44 6.78
CA ALA A 47 -10.72 -2.75 7.19
C ALA A 47 -10.99 -2.10 8.55
N THR A 48 -12.24 -1.72 8.79
CA THR A 48 -12.73 -1.41 10.14
C THR A 48 -13.05 -2.71 10.87
N ILE A 49 -13.01 -2.68 12.21
CA ILE A 49 -13.37 -3.83 13.06
C ILE A 49 -14.78 -4.31 12.66
N GLY A 50 -14.91 -5.57 12.25
CA GLY A 50 -16.17 -6.18 11.83
C GLY A 50 -16.49 -6.08 10.33
N ASN A 51 -15.72 -5.31 9.54
CA ASN A 51 -15.88 -5.20 8.08
C ASN A 51 -14.59 -5.57 7.36
N ASN A 52 -14.23 -6.86 7.42
CA ASN A 52 -12.99 -7.35 6.82
C ASN A 52 -13.04 -7.23 5.29
N PHE A 53 -12.01 -6.61 4.73
CA PHE A 53 -11.81 -6.54 3.29
C PHE A 53 -11.30 -7.90 2.80
N LYS A 54 -12.16 -8.66 2.12
CA LYS A 54 -11.84 -10.01 1.61
C LYS A 54 -11.20 -9.90 0.23
N CYS A 55 -9.91 -9.57 0.19
CA CYS A 55 -9.14 -9.51 -1.06
C CYS A 55 -7.76 -10.16 -0.91
N GLY A 56 -7.12 -10.43 -2.05
CA GLY A 56 -5.67 -10.61 -2.11
C GLY A 56 -4.98 -9.25 -2.11
N ILE A 57 -3.78 -9.19 -1.54
CA ILE A 57 -2.95 -8.00 -1.48
C ILE A 57 -1.56 -8.40 -1.97
N ASP A 58 -0.97 -7.57 -2.81
CA ASP A 58 0.38 -7.78 -3.34
C ASP A 58 1.05 -6.43 -3.63
N GLY A 59 2.38 -6.39 -3.60
CA GLY A 59 3.17 -5.21 -3.98
C GLY A 59 2.90 -3.96 -3.13
N PHE A 60 2.62 -4.11 -1.84
CA PHE A 60 2.23 -2.97 -1.00
C PHE A 60 3.41 -2.04 -0.72
N THR A 61 3.21 -0.73 -0.95
CA THR A 61 4.28 0.26 -0.84
C THR A 61 3.81 1.54 -0.16
N ILE A 62 4.73 2.18 0.55
CA ILE A 62 4.55 3.49 1.19
C ILE A 62 5.71 4.38 0.77
N ARG A 63 5.39 5.58 0.29
CA ARG A 63 6.39 6.57 -0.14
C ARG A 63 6.19 7.90 0.54
N ASN A 64 7.28 8.52 0.97
CA ASN A 64 7.32 9.89 1.47
C ASN A 64 7.48 10.89 0.32
N LYS A 65 6.62 10.77 -0.70
CA LYS A 65 6.66 11.62 -1.90
C LYS A 65 5.26 11.71 -2.51
N THR A 66 4.89 12.91 -2.96
CA THR A 66 3.69 13.07 -3.79
C THR A 66 3.98 12.50 -5.17
N LEU A 67 3.12 11.58 -5.63
CA LEU A 67 3.24 10.97 -6.96
C LEU A 67 2.22 11.57 -7.92
N ASP A 68 2.63 11.81 -9.15
CA ASP A 68 1.74 12.14 -10.26
C ASP A 68 1.16 10.88 -10.93
N SER A 69 0.17 11.07 -11.80
CA SER A 69 -0.49 9.97 -12.50
C SER A 69 0.46 9.13 -13.36
N HIS A 70 1.47 9.75 -13.97
CA HIS A 70 2.47 9.06 -14.78
C HIS A 70 3.32 8.11 -13.94
N SER A 71 3.83 8.59 -12.80
CA SER A 71 4.60 7.78 -11.85
C SER A 71 3.75 6.63 -11.31
N ILE A 72 2.48 6.88 -11.01
CA ILE A 72 1.54 5.84 -10.54
C ILE A 72 1.31 4.77 -11.61
N ALA A 73 1.15 5.17 -12.87
CA ALA A 73 1.01 4.24 -13.99
C ALA A 73 2.27 3.40 -14.19
N ASN A 74 3.47 3.97 -14.02
CA ASN A 74 4.73 3.22 -14.09
C ASN A 74 4.85 2.22 -12.94
N LEU A 75 4.49 2.63 -11.72
CA LEU A 75 4.50 1.75 -10.54
C LEU A 75 3.50 0.59 -10.66
N MET A 76 2.34 0.82 -11.27
CA MET A 76 1.35 -0.23 -11.55
C MET A 76 1.91 -1.35 -12.43
N ASN A 77 2.86 -1.01 -13.30
CA ASN A 77 3.52 -1.91 -14.25
C ASN A 77 4.88 -2.42 -13.73
N ASP A 78 5.06 -2.44 -12.41
CA ASP A 78 6.25 -2.96 -11.72
C ASP A 78 7.59 -2.36 -12.18
N GLN A 79 7.57 -1.10 -12.65
CA GLN A 79 8.77 -0.29 -12.86
C GLN A 79 9.30 0.22 -11.52
N PHE A 80 9.62 -0.71 -10.63
CA PHE A 80 9.96 -0.43 -9.24
C PHE A 80 11.46 -0.12 -9.09
N LEU A 81 11.76 1.07 -8.57
CA LEU A 81 13.13 1.46 -8.22
C LEU A 81 13.36 1.20 -6.74
N PHE A 82 14.01 0.08 -6.44
CA PHE A 82 14.42 -0.31 -5.08
C PHE A 82 15.32 0.74 -4.40
N SER A 83 15.97 1.60 -5.18
CA SER A 83 16.87 2.65 -4.69
C SER A 83 16.20 4.01 -4.49
N ASP A 84 14.87 4.12 -4.56
CA ASP A 84 14.18 5.38 -4.27
C ASP A 84 14.32 5.73 -2.77
N PRO A 85 15.02 6.81 -2.39
CA PRO A 85 15.17 7.20 -0.99
C PRO A 85 13.83 7.61 -0.34
N ASN A 86 12.79 7.86 -1.14
CA ASN A 86 11.46 8.17 -0.62
C ASN A 86 10.63 6.91 -0.37
N LEU A 87 11.10 5.71 -0.74
CA LEU A 87 10.45 4.45 -0.43
C LEU A 87 10.70 4.10 1.03
N VAL A 88 9.69 4.27 1.87
CA VAL A 88 9.80 4.04 3.32
C VAL A 88 9.24 2.68 3.74
N GLY A 89 8.32 2.11 2.94
CA GLY A 89 7.79 0.77 3.13
C GLY A 89 7.64 0.03 1.82
N TYR A 90 8.15 -1.21 1.74
CA TYR A 90 7.86 -2.13 0.65
C TYR A 90 7.64 -3.54 1.18
N PHE A 91 6.41 -4.02 1.04
CA PHE A 91 5.97 -5.33 1.50
C PHE A 91 5.47 -6.11 0.28
N PRO A 92 6.34 -6.93 -0.34
CA PRO A 92 5.97 -7.69 -1.54
C PRO A 92 5.14 -8.94 -1.23
N PHE A 93 4.98 -9.30 0.04
CA PHE A 93 4.23 -10.48 0.46
C PHE A 93 4.64 -11.74 -0.32
N SER A 94 5.94 -12.05 -0.31
CA SER A 94 6.52 -13.18 -1.07
C SER A 94 7.11 -14.27 -0.17
N GLU A 95 6.89 -14.19 1.15
CA GLU A 95 7.38 -15.16 2.14
C GLU A 95 6.67 -16.51 2.03
N GLY A 96 5.41 -16.50 1.60
CA GLY A 96 4.63 -17.71 1.29
C GLY A 96 4.17 -18.53 2.50
N SER A 97 4.64 -18.22 3.71
CA SER A 97 4.22 -18.85 4.96
C SER A 97 4.60 -18.02 6.18
N GLY A 98 4.08 -18.39 7.35
CA GLY A 98 4.39 -17.71 8.61
C GLY A 98 3.69 -16.35 8.76
N LEU A 99 4.06 -15.64 9.84
CA LEU A 99 3.48 -14.35 10.19
C LEU A 99 4.46 -13.19 10.00
N ALA A 100 5.76 -13.43 9.88
CA ALA A 100 6.74 -12.37 9.68
C ALA A 100 6.73 -11.91 8.21
N ILE A 101 6.73 -10.58 8.01
CA ILE A 101 6.83 -9.96 6.68
C ILE A 101 8.02 -9.00 6.65
N ALA A 102 8.80 -9.06 5.57
CA ALA A 102 9.94 -8.18 5.39
C ALA A 102 9.52 -6.84 4.78
N ASN A 103 10.03 -5.75 5.35
CA ASN A 103 10.05 -4.46 4.67
C ASN A 103 11.33 -4.38 3.83
N LYS A 104 11.19 -4.52 2.51
CA LYS A 104 12.29 -4.47 1.55
C LYS A 104 12.69 -3.05 1.13
N SER A 105 12.25 -2.02 1.85
CA SER A 105 12.75 -0.66 1.69
C SER A 105 14.12 -0.48 2.36
N LEU A 106 14.75 0.69 2.17
CA LEU A 106 16.01 1.03 2.82
C LEU A 106 15.89 1.22 4.34
N VAL A 107 14.67 1.29 4.89
CA VAL A 107 14.43 1.49 6.33
C VAL A 107 14.51 0.16 7.11
N GLY A 108 14.17 -0.97 6.48
CA GLY A 108 14.38 -2.32 7.04
C GLY A 108 13.46 -2.78 8.18
N ASN A 109 12.47 -1.97 8.61
CA ASN A 109 11.55 -2.36 9.69
C ASN A 109 10.37 -3.16 9.15
N GLY A 110 10.42 -4.49 9.30
CA GLY A 110 9.36 -5.43 8.90
C GLY A 110 8.11 -5.38 9.78
N GLY A 111 7.22 -6.37 9.61
CA GLY A 111 5.95 -6.45 10.35
C GLY A 111 5.53 -7.88 10.65
N THR A 112 4.37 -8.00 11.31
CA THR A 112 3.75 -9.29 11.64
C THR A 112 2.29 -9.29 11.16
N LEU A 113 1.90 -10.32 10.41
CA LEU A 113 0.52 -10.56 9.97
C LEU A 113 -0.35 -11.03 11.14
N SER A 114 -1.66 -10.76 11.06
CA SER A 114 -2.63 -11.41 11.93
C SER A 114 -2.77 -12.89 11.58
N THR A 115 -3.20 -13.69 12.55
CA THR A 115 -3.26 -15.16 12.44
C THR A 115 -4.32 -15.67 11.47
N ASP A 116 -5.24 -14.82 11.04
CA ASP A 116 -6.32 -15.11 10.10
C ASP A 116 -5.95 -14.83 8.62
N VAL A 117 -4.74 -14.33 8.35
CA VAL A 117 -4.23 -14.13 6.99
C VAL A 117 -3.83 -15.46 6.36
N ILE A 118 -4.17 -15.64 5.08
CA ILE A 118 -3.86 -16.84 4.30
C ILE A 118 -3.01 -16.43 3.08
N TRP A 119 -1.86 -17.08 2.92
CA TRP A 119 -1.00 -16.92 1.75
C TRP A 119 -1.62 -17.54 0.49
N ARG A 120 -1.55 -16.81 -0.63
CA ARG A 120 -1.98 -17.27 -1.96
C ARG A 120 -0.99 -16.78 -3.01
N ILE A 121 -1.04 -17.37 -4.20
CA ILE A 121 -0.29 -16.86 -5.35
C ILE A 121 -0.78 -15.45 -5.67
N GLY A 122 0.17 -14.51 -5.69
CA GLY A 122 -0.07 -13.08 -5.92
C GLY A 122 -0.33 -12.71 -7.38
N LYS A 123 -0.25 -11.41 -7.65
CA LYS A 123 -0.29 -10.86 -9.00
C LYS A 123 1.05 -11.22 -9.69
N ARG A 124 1.01 -11.56 -10.97
CA ARG A 124 2.20 -11.65 -11.83
C ARG A 124 2.24 -10.49 -12.78
#